data_AF-A0A2S0JRB3-F1
#
_entry.id   AF-A0A2S0JRB3-F1
#
_cell.length_a   1.000
_cell.length_b   1.000
_cell.length_c   1.000
_cell.angle_alpha   90.00
_cell.angle_beta   90.00
_cell.angle_gamma   90.00
#
_symmetry.space_group_name_H-M   'P 1'
#
loop_
_entity.id
_entity.type
_entity.pdbx_description
1 polymer ?
#
loop_
_entity_poly.entity_id
_entity_poly.type
_entity_poly.pdbx_seq_one_letter_code
_entity_poly.pdbx_strand_id
1 'polypeptide(L)'
;MSTQQLSVSLTIPIPEDQVLINKVELEKLKQELSQFEELNEKLNQLQRKQLEGHYWTMKDLENRTGRKSEWLQENILYVPRFKQKLDARNGGFAYYPKGKGSPWAFQATKMAKFLDDNFHLIWGG
;
A
#
# COMPACT_ATOMS: atom_id res chain seq x y z
N MET A 1 18.49 65.79 16.27
CA MET A 1 19.15 64.95 15.25
C MET A 1 18.23 64.88 14.05
N SER A 2 18.71 65.23 12.86
CA SER A 2 17.87 65.31 11.65
C SER A 2 17.91 63.98 10.90
N THR A 3 16.76 63.34 10.68
CA THR A 3 16.63 62.11 9.89
C THR A 3 16.37 62.45 8.43
N GLN A 4 17.17 61.88 7.53
CA GLN A 4 17.00 62.02 6.08
C GLN A 4 16.31 60.76 5.55
N GLN A 5 15.14 60.92 4.90
CA GLN A 5 14.47 59.83 4.19
C GLN A 5 14.88 59.88 2.71
N LEU A 6 15.55 58.83 2.24
CA LEU A 6 15.79 58.58 0.82
C LEU A 6 14.76 57.56 0.31
N SER A 7 14.07 57.89 -0.78
CA SER A 7 13.32 56.90 -1.56
C SER A 7 14.21 56.36 -2.67
N VAL A 8 14.63 55.10 -2.54
CA VAL A 8 15.42 54.38 -3.55
C VAL A 8 14.52 53.33 -4.20
N SER A 9 14.44 53.34 -5.53
CA SER A 9 13.82 52.26 -6.29
C SER A 9 14.88 51.21 -6.62
N LEU A 10 14.80 50.03 -6.00
CA LEU A 10 15.67 48.90 -6.28
C LEU A 10 14.90 47.85 -7.09
N THR A 11 15.46 47.41 -8.22
CA THR A 11 14.88 46.33 -9.04
C THR A 11 15.67 45.05 -8.81
N ILE A 12 15.03 44.05 -8.23
CA ILE A 12 15.63 42.72 -8.01
C ILE A 12 14.98 41.76 -9.01
N PRO A 13 15.73 41.16 -9.94
CA PRO A 13 15.18 40.18 -10.87
C PRO A 13 14.79 38.90 -10.10
N ILE A 14 13.62 38.36 -10.41
CA ILE A 14 13.18 37.07 -9.89
C ILE A 14 13.87 35.96 -10.75
N PRO A 15 14.52 34.95 -10.13
CA PRO A 15 15.09 33.81 -10.86
C PRO A 15 14.03 33.05 -11.68
N GLU A 16 14.45 32.40 -12.76
CA GLU A 16 13.53 31.71 -13.70
C GLU A 16 12.71 30.58 -13.05
N ASP A 17 13.20 30.00 -11.95
CA ASP A 17 12.56 28.91 -11.20
C ASP A 17 11.74 29.38 -9.98
N GLN A 18 11.63 30.69 -9.77
CA GLN A 18 10.96 31.29 -8.61
C GLN A 18 9.73 32.09 -9.03
N VAL A 19 8.72 32.09 -8.16
CA VAL A 19 7.54 32.94 -8.31
C VAL A 19 7.35 33.78 -7.06
N LEU A 20 7.04 35.06 -7.24
CA LEU A 20 6.67 35.93 -6.14
C LEU A 20 5.20 35.72 -5.80
N ILE A 21 4.90 35.37 -4.54
CA ILE A 21 3.55 35.12 -4.07
C ILE A 21 3.32 35.87 -2.76
N ASN A 22 2.06 36.30 -2.53
CA ASN A 22 1.71 36.95 -1.28
C ASN A 22 1.82 35.96 -0.12
N LYS A 23 2.36 36.40 1.03
CA LYS A 23 2.51 35.54 2.23
C LYS A 23 1.18 34.87 2.62
N VAL A 24 0.06 35.58 2.53
CA VAL A 24 -1.26 35.02 2.86
C VAL A 24 -1.64 33.88 1.94
N GLU A 25 -1.28 33.98 0.66
CA GLU A 25 -1.59 32.99 -0.37
C GLU A 25 -0.64 31.79 -0.27
N LEU A 26 0.64 32.01 0.03
CA LEU A 26 1.59 30.94 0.33
C LEU A 26 1.14 30.08 1.53
N GLU A 27 0.66 30.70 2.60
CA GLU A 27 0.17 29.96 3.77
C GLU A 27 -1.09 29.16 3.45
N LYS A 28 -2.00 29.68 2.60
CA LYS A 28 -3.15 28.92 2.10
C LYS A 28 -2.73 27.70 1.28
N LEU A 29 -1.79 27.86 0.33
CA LEU A 29 -1.29 26.75 -0.47
C LEU A 29 -0.67 25.65 0.42
N LYS A 30 0.13 26.03 1.41
CA LYS A 30 0.70 25.05 2.37
C LYS A 30 -0.41 24.31 3.13
N GLN A 31 -1.44 25.03 3.54
CA GLN A 31 -2.57 24.44 4.25
C GLN A 31 -3.35 23.47 3.37
N GLU A 32 -3.58 23.81 2.10
CA GLU A 32 -4.22 22.93 1.12
C GLU A 32 -3.38 21.67 0.84
N LEU A 33 -2.05 21.81 0.69
CA LEU A 33 -1.14 20.68 0.54
C LEU A 33 -1.22 19.72 1.74
N SER A 34 -1.18 20.26 2.96
CA SER A 34 -1.32 19.44 4.18
C SER A 34 -2.66 18.72 4.25
N GLN A 35 -3.76 19.38 3.87
CA GLN A 35 -5.09 18.75 3.81
C GLN A 35 -5.15 17.63 2.76
N PHE A 36 -4.51 17.83 1.61
CA PHE A 36 -4.46 16.83 0.54
C PHE A 36 -3.67 15.58 0.96
N GLU A 37 -2.53 15.76 1.64
CA GLU A 37 -1.75 14.64 2.20
C GLU A 37 -2.56 13.82 3.21
N GLU A 38 -3.27 14.49 4.12
CA GLU A 38 -4.14 13.82 5.10
C GLU A 38 -5.30 13.06 4.43
N LEU A 39 -5.92 13.67 3.40
CA LEU A 39 -6.99 13.03 2.64
C LEU A 39 -6.51 11.76 1.92
N ASN A 40 -5.31 11.78 1.34
CA ASN A 40 -4.72 10.61 0.69
C ASN A 40 -4.44 9.48 1.66
N GLU A 41 -3.91 9.78 2.85
CA GLU A 41 -3.69 8.77 3.88
C GLU A 41 -5.02 8.16 4.34
N LYS A 42 -6.07 8.97 4.51
CA LYS A 42 -7.42 8.49 4.84
C LYS A 42 -8.02 7.61 3.74
N LEU A 43 -7.83 7.96 2.47
CA LEU A 43 -8.27 7.13 1.33
C LEU A 43 -7.58 5.77 1.34
N ASN A 44 -6.26 5.75 1.51
CA ASN A 44 -5.50 4.51 1.62
C ASN A 44 -6.01 3.63 2.78
N GLN A 45 -6.30 4.23 3.94
CA GLN A 45 -6.85 3.50 5.08
C GLN A 45 -8.25 2.93 4.80
N LEU A 46 -9.13 3.69 4.15
CA LEU A 46 -10.48 3.23 3.80
C LEU A 46 -10.45 2.08 2.79
N GLN A 47 -9.57 2.17 1.79
CA GLN A 47 -9.35 1.07 0.85
C GLN A 47 -8.85 -0.19 1.55
N ARG A 48 -7.91 -0.05 2.50
CA ARG A 48 -7.42 -1.17 3.31
C ARG A 48 -8.54 -1.79 4.16
N LYS A 49 -9.39 -0.98 4.79
CA LYS A 49 -10.54 -1.45 5.59
C LYS A 49 -11.60 -2.17 4.77
N GLN A 50 -11.86 -1.77 3.52
CA GLN A 50 -12.76 -2.54 2.65
C GLN A 50 -12.20 -3.93 2.31
N LEU A 51 -10.89 -4.08 2.27
CA LEU A 51 -10.21 -5.35 2.02
C LEU A 51 -10.08 -6.22 3.29
N GLU A 52 -10.29 -5.64 4.47
CA GLU A 52 -10.31 -6.36 5.74
C GLU A 52 -11.62 -7.15 5.90
N GLY A 53 -11.50 -8.45 6.19
CA GLY A 53 -12.64 -9.36 6.36
C GLY A 53 -13.00 -10.20 5.13
N HIS A 54 -12.36 -9.97 3.98
CA HIS A 54 -12.50 -10.85 2.82
C HIS A 54 -11.56 -12.05 2.93
N TYR A 55 -12.15 -13.24 2.92
CA TYR A 55 -11.43 -14.51 2.87
C TYR A 55 -11.53 -15.09 1.48
N TRP A 56 -10.40 -15.53 0.94
CA TRP A 56 -10.35 -16.33 -0.27
C TRP A 56 -10.55 -17.80 0.06
N THR A 57 -11.29 -18.47 -0.78
CA THR A 57 -11.36 -19.92 -0.87
C THR A 57 -10.20 -20.43 -1.74
N MET A 58 -10.04 -21.75 -1.81
CA MET A 58 -9.09 -22.36 -2.76
C MET A 58 -9.41 -21.97 -4.21
N LYS A 59 -10.69 -21.85 -4.56
CA LYS A 59 -11.15 -21.45 -5.90
C LYS A 59 -10.70 -20.04 -6.26
N ASP A 60 -10.78 -19.11 -5.31
CA ASP A 60 -10.31 -17.74 -5.52
C ASP A 60 -8.80 -17.69 -5.74
N LEU A 61 -8.05 -18.53 -5.01
CA LEU A 61 -6.61 -18.64 -5.19
C LEU A 61 -6.23 -19.23 -6.56
N GLU A 62 -6.97 -20.24 -7.04
CA GLU A 62 -6.82 -20.76 -8.40
C GLU A 62 -7.08 -19.68 -9.45
N ASN A 63 -8.20 -18.94 -9.32
CA ASN A 63 -8.59 -17.90 -10.26
C ASN A 63 -7.55 -16.77 -10.35
N ARG A 64 -6.91 -16.40 -9.23
CA ARG A 64 -5.92 -15.31 -9.20
C ARG A 64 -4.54 -15.72 -9.67
N THR A 65 -4.13 -16.95 -9.39
CA THR A 65 -2.80 -17.44 -9.78
C THR A 65 -2.79 -18.08 -11.16
N GLY A 66 -3.96 -18.43 -11.70
CA GLY A 66 -4.09 -19.21 -12.94
C GLY A 66 -3.59 -20.65 -12.81
N ARG A 67 -3.32 -21.13 -11.59
CA ARG A 67 -2.77 -22.46 -11.30
C ARG A 67 -3.81 -23.33 -10.63
N LYS A 68 -3.74 -24.64 -10.88
CA LYS A 68 -4.61 -25.63 -10.24
C LYS A 68 -4.25 -25.81 -8.77
N SER A 69 -5.22 -26.21 -7.96
CA SER A 69 -5.07 -26.40 -6.51
C SER A 69 -4.01 -27.42 -6.13
N GLU A 70 -3.78 -28.46 -6.93
CA GLU A 70 -2.70 -29.44 -6.74
C GLU A 70 -1.33 -28.75 -6.82
N TRP A 71 -1.11 -27.97 -7.89
CA TRP A 71 0.13 -27.23 -8.09
C TRP A 71 0.36 -26.20 -6.99
N LEU A 72 -0.68 -25.46 -6.61
CA LEU A 72 -0.62 -24.48 -5.52
C LEU A 72 -0.29 -25.14 -4.19
N GLN A 73 -0.83 -26.33 -3.93
CA GLN A 73 -0.49 -27.10 -2.75
C GLN A 73 0.98 -27.49 -2.72
N GLU A 74 1.52 -28.02 -3.81
CA GLU A 74 2.89 -28.50 -3.87
C GLU A 74 3.93 -27.38 -3.89
N ASN A 75 3.65 -26.28 -4.60
CA ASN A 75 4.63 -25.23 -4.90
C ASN A 75 4.48 -23.99 -4.03
N ILE A 76 3.36 -23.83 -3.32
CA ILE A 76 3.11 -22.66 -2.46
C ILE A 76 2.71 -23.08 -1.04
N LEU A 77 1.63 -23.86 -0.89
CA LEU A 77 1.00 -24.07 0.43
C LEU A 77 1.76 -25.10 1.29
N TYR A 78 2.32 -26.16 0.72
CA TYR A 78 3.07 -27.17 1.46
C TYR A 78 4.59 -27.00 1.42
N VAL A 79 5.09 -26.01 0.68
CA VAL A 79 6.52 -25.67 0.71
C VAL A 79 6.90 -25.25 2.13
N PRO A 80 7.85 -25.93 2.81
CA PRO A 80 8.13 -25.69 4.23
C PRO A 80 8.40 -24.22 4.58
N ARG A 81 9.16 -23.51 3.72
CA ARG A 81 9.49 -22.09 3.87
C ARG A 81 8.26 -21.18 3.83
N PHE A 82 7.29 -21.50 2.98
CA PHE A 82 6.07 -20.73 2.83
C PHE A 82 5.04 -21.14 3.88
N LYS A 83 4.85 -22.45 4.08
CA LYS A 83 3.93 -23.01 5.08
C LYS A 83 4.14 -22.42 6.47
N GLN A 84 5.40 -22.22 6.91
CA GLN A 84 5.66 -21.59 8.21
C GLN A 84 5.08 -20.17 8.31
N LYS A 85 5.15 -19.39 7.24
CA LYS A 85 4.61 -18.02 7.17
C LYS A 85 3.10 -17.98 6.91
N LEU A 86 2.59 -18.97 6.17
CA LEU A 86 1.20 -19.04 5.75
C LEU A 86 0.30 -19.64 6.83
N ASP A 87 0.71 -20.68 7.55
CA ASP A 87 -0.17 -21.42 8.47
C ASP A 87 -0.68 -20.54 9.62
N ALA A 88 -2.01 -20.42 9.73
CA ALA A 88 -2.69 -19.67 10.77
C ALA A 88 -2.32 -20.14 12.19
N ARG A 89 -1.94 -21.42 12.36
CA ARG A 89 -1.45 -21.95 13.65
C ARG A 89 -0.13 -21.33 14.09
N ASN A 90 0.65 -20.81 13.15
CA ASN A 90 1.91 -20.11 13.40
C ASN A 90 1.74 -18.59 13.38
N GLY A 91 0.51 -18.08 13.44
CA GLY A 91 0.21 -16.65 13.28
C GLY A 91 0.17 -16.18 11.81
N GLY A 92 0.16 -17.11 10.86
CA GLY A 92 0.01 -16.84 9.43
C GLY A 92 -1.43 -16.48 9.05
N PHE A 93 -1.73 -16.56 7.75
CA PHE A 93 -2.96 -16.05 7.15
C PHE A 93 -3.66 -17.05 6.21
N ALA A 94 -3.31 -18.33 6.31
CA ALA A 94 -3.88 -19.45 5.59
C ALA A 94 -4.33 -20.53 6.58
N TYR A 95 -5.60 -20.90 6.52
CA TYR A 95 -6.15 -22.01 7.29
C TYR A 95 -6.06 -23.30 6.47
N TYR A 96 -5.33 -24.28 7.02
CA TYR A 96 -5.15 -25.60 6.41
C TYR A 96 -6.24 -26.56 6.93
N PRO A 97 -7.08 -27.13 6.04
CA PRO A 97 -8.12 -28.04 6.45
C PRO A 97 -7.53 -29.37 6.94
N LYS A 98 -8.01 -29.87 8.09
CA LYS A 98 -7.50 -31.10 8.73
C LYS A 98 -8.40 -32.33 8.49
N GLY A 99 -9.53 -32.19 7.80
CA GLY A 99 -10.49 -33.28 7.57
C GLY A 99 -11.61 -32.92 6.60
N LYS A 100 -12.50 -33.88 6.34
CA LYS A 100 -13.69 -33.71 5.49
C LYS A 100 -14.65 -32.71 6.14
N GLY A 101 -14.66 -31.47 5.65
CA GLY A 101 -15.67 -30.46 6.02
C GLY A 101 -15.14 -29.07 6.34
N SER A 102 -13.83 -28.90 6.57
CA SER A 102 -13.27 -27.54 6.69
C SER A 102 -12.83 -27.03 5.31
N PRO A 103 -13.35 -25.89 4.83
CA PRO A 103 -12.87 -25.28 3.60
C PRO A 103 -11.51 -24.57 3.83
N TRP A 104 -10.71 -24.46 2.77
CA TRP A 104 -9.56 -23.56 2.76
C TRP A 104 -10.02 -22.12 2.96
N ALA A 105 -9.32 -21.36 3.79
CA ALA A 105 -9.55 -19.94 3.98
C ALA A 105 -8.22 -19.19 4.01
N PHE A 106 -8.09 -18.14 3.20
CA PHE A 106 -6.92 -17.28 3.16
C PHE A 106 -7.36 -15.85 3.41
N GLN A 107 -6.65 -15.10 4.25
CA GLN A 107 -6.90 -13.67 4.37
C GLN A 107 -6.47 -12.98 3.07
N ALA A 108 -7.43 -12.49 2.29
CA ALA A 108 -7.24 -12.03 0.92
C ALA A 108 -6.06 -11.07 0.77
N THR A 109 -6.03 -10.02 1.58
CA THR A 109 -5.02 -8.95 1.52
C THR A 109 -3.61 -9.46 1.80
N LYS A 110 -3.47 -10.34 2.80
CA LYS A 110 -2.15 -10.89 3.17
C LYS A 110 -1.67 -11.91 2.16
N MET A 111 -2.59 -12.73 1.62
CA MET A 111 -2.27 -13.70 0.58
C MET A 111 -1.88 -13.01 -0.74
N ALA A 112 -2.59 -11.95 -1.13
CA ALA A 112 -2.24 -11.13 -2.29
C ALA A 112 -0.80 -10.58 -2.16
N LYS A 113 -0.52 -9.90 -1.05
CA LYS A 113 0.81 -9.34 -0.76
C LYS A 113 1.90 -10.42 -0.80
N PHE A 114 1.63 -11.60 -0.23
CA PHE A 114 2.57 -12.71 -0.24
C PHE A 114 2.88 -13.21 -1.67
N LEU A 115 1.87 -13.30 -2.54
CA LEU A 115 2.08 -13.71 -3.93
C LEU A 115 2.93 -12.68 -4.68
N ASP A 116 2.69 -11.38 -4.45
CA ASP A 116 3.46 -10.29 -5.06
C ASP A 116 4.93 -10.32 -4.59
N ASP A 117 5.15 -10.40 -3.27
CA ASP A 117 6.49 -10.42 -2.67
C ASP A 117 7.32 -11.65 -3.11
N ASN A 118 6.66 -12.78 -3.39
CA ASN A 118 7.31 -14.04 -3.80
C ASN A 118 7.13 -14.33 -5.29
N PHE A 119 6.72 -13.35 -6.10
CA PHE A 119 6.40 -13.55 -7.51
C PHE A 119 7.54 -14.23 -8.28
N HIS A 120 8.78 -13.77 -8.07
CA HIS A 120 9.99 -14.34 -8.68
C HIS A 120 10.25 -15.80 -8.28
N LEU A 121 9.86 -16.23 -7.07
CA LEU A 121 10.03 -17.63 -6.64
C LEU A 121 8.92 -18.54 -7.19
N ILE A 122 7.73 -17.98 -7.41
CA ILE A 122 6.55 -18.73 -7.86
C ILE A 122 6.54 -18.85 -9.39
N TRP A 123 7.00 -17.82 -10.10
CA TRP A 123 6.96 -17.73 -11.58
C TRP A 123 8.32 -17.53 -12.26
N GLY A 124 9.39 -17.21 -11.54
CA GLY A 124 10.72 -16.96 -12.12
C GLY A 124 11.63 -18.18 -12.19
N GLY A 125 11.05 -19.38 -12.24
CA GLY A 125 11.77 -20.64 -12.50
C GLY A 125 12.19 -20.75 -13.96
#